data_AF-A0A7Y8RRY7-F1
#
_entry.id   AF-A0A7Y8RRY7-F1
#
_cell.length_a   1.000
_cell.length_b   1.000
_cell.length_c   1.000
_cell.angle_alpha   90.00
_cell.angle_beta   90.00
_cell.angle_gamma   90.00
#
_symmetry.space_group_name_H-M   'P 1'
#
loop_
_entity.id
_entity.type
_entity.pdbx_description
1 polymer ?
#
loop_
_entity_poly.entity_id
_entity_poly.type
_entity_poly.pdbx_seq_one_letter_code
_entity_poly.pdbx_strand_id
1 'polypeptide(L)'
;MGLAWLLAGCNPLMTASLDTFKAAVAGPAPLELTQAQVDAVPFAQIKVTTVSSEGVMALIRQRGDLQFWVASGKQVLLVRDGLVVRTVGLGVDLNGTHWRGQSPFQQGLHRVPDGYRSTRQIDGVDGYRMGITLTSRMTRKGIETVEILGKPYALLRVDEDVEASGFQARNRYWVDPVDGFIVQSEQHLTPDLTLTITQLQPTRKDAR
;
A
#
# COMPACT_ATOMS: atom_id res chain seq x y z
N MET A 1 31.80 -13.80 -36.54
CA MET A 1 31.38 -12.65 -35.70
C MET A 1 29.89 -12.77 -35.44
N GLY A 2 29.49 -12.77 -34.18
CA GLY A 2 28.06 -12.79 -33.80
C GLY A 2 27.84 -13.42 -32.43
N LEU A 3 28.45 -12.87 -31.38
CA LEU A 3 28.18 -13.27 -30.00
C LEU A 3 26.88 -12.58 -29.56
N ALA A 4 25.79 -13.33 -29.50
CA ALA A 4 24.49 -12.85 -29.05
C ALA A 4 24.53 -12.66 -27.52
N TRP A 5 24.54 -11.40 -27.09
CA TRP A 5 24.35 -11.02 -25.69
C TRP A 5 22.87 -11.19 -25.32
N LEU A 6 22.55 -12.29 -24.64
CA LEU A 6 21.28 -12.43 -23.93
C LEU A 6 21.34 -11.51 -22.70
N LEU A 7 20.67 -10.36 -22.78
CA LEU A 7 20.40 -9.49 -21.65
C LEU A 7 19.46 -10.20 -20.68
N ALA A 8 20.02 -11.00 -19.78
CA ALA A 8 19.34 -11.48 -18.60
C ALA A 8 19.17 -10.29 -17.63
N GLY A 9 18.17 -9.45 -17.88
CA GLY A 9 17.74 -8.40 -16.96
C GLY A 9 16.95 -9.00 -15.78
N CYS A 10 17.56 -9.88 -15.00
CA CYS A 10 17.02 -10.29 -13.72
C CYS A 10 17.28 -9.17 -12.73
N ASN A 11 16.29 -8.30 -12.50
CA ASN A 11 16.34 -7.37 -11.39
C ASN A 11 16.37 -8.21 -10.08
N PRO A 12 17.46 -8.19 -9.29
CA PRO A 12 17.61 -9.06 -8.11
C PRO A 12 16.52 -8.84 -7.06
N LEU A 13 15.90 -7.65 -7.03
CA LEU A 13 14.74 -7.34 -6.19
C LEU A 13 13.46 -8.04 -6.64
N MET A 14 13.27 -8.19 -7.96
CA MET A 14 12.12 -8.92 -8.49
C MET A 14 12.27 -10.42 -8.27
N THR A 15 13.49 -10.97 -8.35
CA THR A 15 13.76 -12.37 -8.00
C THR A 15 13.63 -12.61 -6.49
N ALA A 16 14.12 -11.71 -5.64
CA ALA A 16 13.92 -11.81 -4.19
C ALA A 16 12.41 -11.80 -3.84
N SER A 17 11.62 -10.94 -4.49
CA SER A 17 10.16 -10.94 -4.32
C SER A 17 9.47 -12.20 -4.88
N LEU A 18 10.05 -12.92 -5.84
CA LEU A 18 9.51 -14.22 -6.29
C LEU A 18 9.67 -15.29 -5.22
N ASP A 19 10.79 -15.26 -4.49
CA ASP A 19 11.11 -16.24 -3.46
C ASP A 19 10.28 -16.03 -2.18
N THR A 20 9.97 -14.78 -1.82
CA THR A 20 9.17 -14.48 -0.61
C THR A 20 7.66 -14.70 -0.78
N PHE A 21 7.12 -14.64 -2.01
CA PHE A 21 5.71 -14.96 -2.28
C PHE A 21 5.46 -16.48 -2.44
N LYS A 22 6.49 -17.32 -2.41
CA LYS A 22 6.40 -18.80 -2.58
C LYS A 22 6.69 -19.63 -1.32
N ALA A 23 6.89 -19.03 -0.16
CA ALA A 23 7.14 -19.73 1.11
C ALA A 23 6.50 -18.90 2.25
N ALA A 24 5.85 -19.42 3.30
CA ALA A 24 5.71 -20.75 3.83
C ALA A 24 4.54 -20.82 4.85
N VAL A 25 4.24 -22.03 5.31
CA VAL A 25 3.30 -22.43 6.39
C VAL A 25 3.69 -21.87 7.78
N ALA A 26 4.66 -20.94 7.87
CA ALA A 26 5.22 -20.38 9.10
C ALA A 26 5.60 -18.89 8.96
N GLY A 27 4.66 -18.04 8.52
CA GLY A 27 4.86 -16.58 8.44
C GLY A 27 5.92 -16.10 7.44
N PRO A 28 5.96 -14.80 7.10
CA PRO A 28 6.96 -14.28 6.17
C PRO A 28 8.35 -14.19 6.78
N ALA A 29 9.36 -14.69 6.07
CA ALA A 29 10.75 -14.31 6.35
C ALA A 29 10.93 -12.79 6.10
N PRO A 30 11.57 -12.02 6.99
CA PRO A 30 11.80 -10.60 6.78
C PRO A 30 12.57 -10.36 5.48
N LEU A 31 12.09 -9.43 4.64
CA LEU A 31 12.82 -9.05 3.44
C LEU A 31 13.86 -7.99 3.81
N GLU A 32 15.12 -8.42 3.91
CA GLU A 32 16.26 -7.54 4.14
C GLU A 32 16.54 -6.70 2.87
N LEU A 33 16.02 -5.46 2.87
CA LEU A 33 16.19 -4.49 1.79
C LEU A 33 17.21 -3.42 2.18
N THR A 34 18.15 -3.13 1.27
CA THR A 34 19.07 -1.99 1.39
C THR A 34 18.64 -0.84 0.50
N GLN A 35 18.98 0.39 0.90
CA GLN A 35 18.76 1.57 0.06
C GLN A 35 19.42 1.45 -1.32
N ALA A 36 20.62 0.85 -1.39
CA ALA A 36 21.34 0.67 -2.65
C ALA A 36 20.59 -0.24 -3.64
N GLN A 37 19.94 -1.30 -3.15
CA GLN A 37 19.11 -2.16 -4.01
C GLN A 37 17.91 -1.38 -4.54
N VAL A 38 17.21 -0.62 -3.68
CA VAL A 38 16.05 0.18 -4.09
C VAL A 38 16.45 1.24 -5.12
N ASP A 39 17.58 1.91 -4.92
CA ASP A 39 18.07 2.98 -5.81
C ASP A 39 18.60 2.45 -7.16
N ALA A 40 18.99 1.18 -7.23
CA ALA A 40 19.41 0.54 -8.48
C ALA A 40 18.25 0.36 -9.49
N VAL A 41 17.00 0.50 -9.04
CA VAL A 41 15.81 0.38 -9.89
C VAL A 41 15.25 1.76 -10.19
N PRO A 42 15.00 2.10 -11.47
CA PRO A 42 14.55 3.44 -11.86
C PRO A 42 13.05 3.69 -11.62
N PHE A 43 12.33 2.74 -11.04
CA PHE A 43 10.89 2.80 -10.81
C PHE A 43 10.60 2.99 -9.31
N ALA A 44 9.50 3.68 -9.00
CA ALA A 44 8.99 3.77 -7.64
C ALA A 44 8.64 2.37 -7.11
N GLN A 45 8.94 2.13 -5.84
CA GLN A 45 8.76 0.83 -5.18
C GLN A 45 8.08 1.01 -3.83
N ILE A 46 7.20 0.06 -3.51
CA ILE A 46 6.62 -0.10 -2.19
C ILE A 46 7.01 -1.46 -1.62
N LYS A 47 7.19 -1.50 -0.31
CA LYS A 47 7.18 -2.74 0.46
C LYS A 47 5.77 -3.01 0.92
N VAL A 48 5.29 -4.23 0.72
CA VAL A 48 3.97 -4.69 1.15
C VAL A 48 4.16 -5.88 2.06
N THR A 49 3.62 -5.79 3.27
CA THR A 49 3.59 -6.86 4.25
C THR A 49 2.13 -7.24 4.50
N THR A 50 1.83 -8.52 4.42
CA THR A 50 0.56 -9.15 4.81
C THR A 50 0.79 -9.97 6.08
N VAL A 51 -0.26 -10.62 6.59
CA VAL A 51 -0.12 -11.54 7.74
C VAL A 51 0.80 -12.73 7.43
N SER A 52 0.88 -13.16 6.16
CA SER A 52 1.59 -14.38 5.76
C SER A 52 2.76 -14.15 4.80
N SER A 53 2.91 -12.95 4.23
CA SER A 53 3.90 -12.66 3.19
C SER A 53 4.47 -11.24 3.30
N GLU A 54 5.69 -11.03 2.82
CA GLU A 54 6.28 -9.72 2.59
C GLU A 54 6.87 -9.69 1.18
N GLY A 55 6.84 -8.53 0.50
CA GLY A 55 7.45 -8.38 -0.81
C GLY A 55 7.54 -6.95 -1.29
N VAL A 56 8.26 -6.75 -2.40
CA VAL A 56 8.36 -5.45 -3.07
C VAL A 56 7.45 -5.45 -4.29
N MET A 57 6.72 -4.35 -4.46
CA MET A 57 5.95 -4.09 -5.67
C MET A 57 6.50 -2.85 -6.36
N ALA A 58 6.57 -2.90 -7.69
CA ALA A 58 6.99 -1.79 -8.53
C ALA A 58 5.78 -1.07 -9.14
N LEU A 59 5.87 0.25 -9.26
CA LEU A 59 4.88 1.06 -9.97
C LEU A 59 5.05 0.84 -11.47
N ILE A 60 4.05 0.24 -12.12
CA ILE A 60 4.09 -0.02 -13.56
C ILE A 60 3.31 1.01 -14.38
N ARG A 61 2.39 1.73 -13.73
CA ARG A 61 1.50 2.71 -14.37
C ARG A 61 0.88 3.62 -13.32
N GLN A 62 0.69 4.89 -13.67
CA GLN A 62 -0.16 5.82 -12.94
C GLN A 62 -1.16 6.49 -13.90
N ARG A 63 -2.39 6.71 -13.44
CA ARG A 63 -3.44 7.43 -14.17
C ARG A 63 -4.11 8.42 -13.21
N GLY A 64 -3.70 9.68 -13.26
CA GLY A 64 -4.13 10.67 -12.28
C GLY A 64 -3.72 10.24 -10.87
N ASP A 65 -4.71 10.09 -9.99
CA ASP A 65 -4.57 9.66 -8.60
C ASP A 65 -4.38 8.14 -8.42
N LEU A 66 -4.60 7.34 -9.47
CA LEU A 66 -4.63 5.89 -9.41
C LEU A 66 -3.28 5.29 -9.84
N GLN A 67 -2.64 4.59 -8.91
CA GLN A 67 -1.36 3.90 -9.08
C GLN A 67 -1.56 2.39 -9.23
N PHE A 68 -0.79 1.77 -10.13
CA PHE A 68 -0.81 0.33 -10.39
C PHE A 68 0.53 -0.27 -9.97
N TRP A 69 0.50 -1.01 -8.87
CA TRP A 69 1.66 -1.65 -8.27
C TRP A 69 1.62 -3.15 -8.54
N VAL A 70 2.74 -3.72 -8.97
CA VAL A 70 2.83 -5.14 -9.34
C VAL A 70 4.02 -5.80 -8.67
N ALA A 71 3.78 -6.95 -8.05
CA ALA A 71 4.83 -7.85 -7.57
C ALA A 71 5.23 -8.83 -8.68
N SER A 72 6.43 -9.41 -8.56
CA SER A 72 6.90 -10.44 -9.49
C SER A 72 6.03 -11.70 -9.49
N GLY A 73 5.37 -12.01 -8.37
CA GLY A 73 4.40 -13.10 -8.23
C GLY A 73 3.03 -12.85 -8.90
N LYS A 74 2.90 -11.79 -9.71
CA LYS A 74 1.68 -11.34 -10.41
C LYS A 74 0.58 -10.78 -9.49
N GLN A 75 0.87 -10.52 -8.22
CA GLN A 75 -0.01 -9.76 -7.35
C GLN A 75 -0.09 -8.32 -7.85
N VAL A 76 -1.29 -7.73 -7.77
CA VAL A 76 -1.55 -6.36 -8.19
C VAL A 76 -2.24 -5.60 -7.06
N LEU A 77 -1.77 -4.37 -6.79
CA LEU A 77 -2.48 -3.41 -5.97
C LEU A 77 -2.81 -2.17 -6.80
N LEU A 78 -4.06 -1.73 -6.73
CA LEU A 78 -4.43 -0.39 -7.16
C LEU A 78 -4.56 0.49 -5.92
N VAL A 79 -3.77 1.55 -5.88
CA VAL A 79 -3.74 2.50 -4.77
C VAL A 79 -4.16 3.86 -5.30
N ARG A 80 -5.13 4.49 -4.65
CA ARG A 80 -5.59 5.85 -4.95
C ARG A 80 -5.38 6.73 -3.73
N ASP A 81 -4.62 7.81 -3.88
CA ASP A 81 -4.32 8.74 -2.79
C ASP A 81 -3.81 8.03 -1.50
N GLY A 82 -3.04 6.95 -1.68
CA GLY A 82 -2.53 6.11 -0.59
C GLY A 82 -3.52 5.08 0.00
N LEU A 83 -4.80 5.09 -0.39
CA LEU A 83 -5.78 4.04 -0.05
C LEU A 83 -5.74 2.90 -1.06
N VAL A 84 -5.69 1.65 -0.59
CA VAL A 84 -5.86 0.51 -1.52
C VAL A 84 -7.33 0.40 -1.93
N VAL A 85 -7.58 0.48 -3.23
CA VAL A 85 -8.94 0.45 -3.81
C VAL A 85 -9.22 -0.84 -4.57
N ARG A 86 -8.19 -1.63 -4.88
CA ARG A 86 -8.33 -2.95 -5.47
C ARG A 86 -7.09 -3.81 -5.22
N THR A 87 -7.29 -5.12 -5.07
CA THR A 87 -6.22 -6.12 -5.03
C THR A 87 -6.51 -7.25 -6.02
N VAL A 88 -5.46 -7.91 -6.50
CA VAL A 88 -5.56 -9.14 -7.29
C VAL A 88 -4.45 -10.10 -6.87
N GLY A 89 -4.81 -11.35 -6.61
CA GLY A 89 -3.84 -12.44 -6.38
C GLY A 89 -3.33 -12.55 -4.94
N LEU A 90 -4.00 -11.92 -3.97
CA LEU A 90 -3.66 -12.02 -2.54
C LEU A 90 -4.46 -13.11 -1.80
N GLY A 91 -5.23 -13.92 -2.51
CA GLY A 91 -6.09 -14.97 -1.95
C GLY A 91 -7.49 -14.45 -1.62
N VAL A 92 -7.58 -13.48 -0.71
CA VAL A 92 -8.79 -12.66 -0.51
C VAL A 92 -8.56 -11.34 -1.21
N ASP A 93 -9.48 -10.93 -2.10
CA ASP A 93 -9.28 -9.75 -2.93
C ASP A 93 -10.40 -8.70 -2.75
N LEU A 94 -9.99 -7.44 -2.78
CA LEU A 94 -10.85 -6.26 -2.86
C LEU A 94 -11.06 -5.91 -4.34
N ASN A 95 -12.32 -5.89 -4.80
CA ASN A 95 -12.68 -5.58 -6.19
C ASN A 95 -12.87 -4.08 -6.45
N GLY A 96 -13.30 -3.33 -5.45
CA GLY A 96 -13.58 -1.91 -5.62
C GLY A 96 -13.88 -1.18 -4.31
N THR A 97 -13.66 0.12 -4.34
CA THR A 97 -13.97 1.07 -3.27
C THR A 97 -14.67 2.28 -3.86
N HIS A 98 -15.84 2.62 -3.33
CA HIS A 98 -16.70 3.70 -3.80
C HIS A 98 -17.09 4.64 -2.65
N TRP A 99 -16.72 5.90 -2.74
CA TRP A 99 -17.02 6.90 -1.71
C TRP A 99 -18.45 7.44 -1.83
N ARG A 100 -19.12 7.62 -0.70
CA ARG A 100 -20.33 8.46 -0.62
C ARG A 100 -19.89 9.88 -0.29
N GLY A 101 -19.82 10.73 -1.30
CA GLY A 101 -19.30 12.09 -1.20
C GLY A 101 -17.78 12.15 -1.48
N GLN A 102 -17.13 13.20 -0.99
CA GLN A 102 -15.71 13.42 -1.22
C GLN A 102 -14.84 12.46 -0.38
N SER A 103 -13.85 11.85 -1.01
CA SER A 103 -12.87 11.01 -0.33
C SER A 103 -11.97 11.87 0.58
N PRO A 104 -11.81 11.53 1.87
CA PRO A 104 -10.84 12.21 2.74
C PRO A 104 -9.39 12.03 2.26
N PHE A 105 -9.11 10.94 1.56
CA PHE A 105 -7.80 10.69 0.96
C PHE A 105 -7.52 11.65 -0.20
N GLN A 106 -8.53 11.91 -1.03
CA GLN A 106 -8.44 12.88 -2.13
C GLN A 106 -8.29 14.32 -1.62
N GLN A 107 -8.92 14.65 -0.49
CA GLN A 107 -8.72 15.94 0.18
C GLN A 107 -7.29 16.09 0.74
N GLY A 108 -6.62 14.96 1.00
CA GLY A 108 -5.37 14.84 1.73
C GLY A 108 -5.63 14.73 3.23
N LEU A 109 -5.27 13.60 3.84
CA LEU A 109 -5.56 13.31 5.25
C LEU A 109 -5.01 14.37 6.22
N HIS A 110 -3.88 15.00 5.88
CA HIS A 110 -3.29 16.13 6.62
C HIS A 110 -4.20 17.37 6.73
N ARG A 111 -5.25 17.49 5.90
CA ARG A 111 -6.21 18.62 5.86
C ARG A 111 -7.58 18.29 6.47
N VAL A 112 -7.87 17.01 6.64
CA VAL A 112 -9.15 16.52 7.17
C VAL A 112 -9.25 16.78 8.68
N PRO A 113 -10.27 17.47 9.21
CA PRO A 113 -10.33 17.86 10.62
C PRO A 113 -10.40 16.64 11.57
N ASP A 114 -10.03 16.83 12.84
CA ASP A 114 -10.15 15.75 13.83
C ASP A 114 -11.62 15.32 14.01
N GLY A 115 -11.85 14.02 14.09
CA GLY A 115 -13.18 13.43 14.16
C GLY A 115 -13.97 13.42 12.85
N TYR A 116 -13.34 13.74 11.71
CA TYR A 116 -13.99 13.68 10.40
C TYR A 116 -14.60 12.31 10.16
N ARG A 117 -15.84 12.31 9.67
CA ARG A 117 -16.59 11.09 9.37
C ARG A 117 -16.69 10.92 7.88
N SER A 118 -16.57 9.67 7.44
CA SER A 118 -16.68 9.34 6.03
C SER A 118 -17.42 8.02 5.84
N THR A 119 -17.91 7.78 4.63
CA THR A 119 -18.62 6.54 4.30
C THR A 119 -18.20 6.08 2.92
N ARG A 120 -17.81 4.81 2.81
CA ARG A 120 -17.48 4.16 1.55
C ARG A 120 -18.19 2.82 1.44
N GLN A 121 -18.36 2.34 0.22
CA GLN A 121 -18.76 0.99 -0.08
C GLN A 121 -17.56 0.22 -0.63
N ILE A 122 -17.41 -1.03 -0.23
CA ILE A 122 -16.41 -1.94 -0.78
C ILE A 122 -17.08 -3.17 -1.38
N ASP A 123 -16.43 -3.69 -2.41
CA ASP A 123 -16.82 -4.92 -3.09
C ASP A 123 -15.75 -5.97 -2.84
N GLY A 124 -16.08 -7.05 -2.13
CA GLY A 124 -15.18 -8.18 -1.88
C GLY A 124 -15.39 -9.33 -2.87
N VAL A 125 -14.32 -10.00 -3.28
CA VAL A 125 -14.41 -11.19 -4.13
C VAL A 125 -15.00 -12.38 -3.35
N ASP A 126 -14.64 -12.52 -2.08
CA ASP A 126 -15.03 -13.69 -1.29
C ASP A 126 -16.51 -13.63 -0.87
N GLY A 127 -17.25 -14.69 -1.20
CA GLY A 127 -18.69 -14.80 -0.99
C GLY A 127 -19.56 -13.81 -1.79
N TYR A 128 -19.05 -13.16 -2.85
CA TYR A 128 -19.78 -12.16 -3.66
C TYR A 128 -20.39 -11.01 -2.84
N ARG A 129 -19.71 -10.59 -1.77
CA ARG A 129 -20.19 -9.51 -0.91
C ARG A 129 -19.94 -8.15 -1.56
N MET A 130 -20.94 -7.67 -2.29
CA MET A 130 -20.94 -6.37 -2.95
C MET A 130 -21.57 -5.29 -2.05
N GLY A 131 -21.07 -4.07 -2.15
CA GLY A 131 -21.67 -2.88 -1.54
C GLY A 131 -21.62 -2.82 -0.02
N ILE A 132 -20.67 -3.52 0.63
CA ILE A 132 -20.51 -3.47 2.08
C ILE A 132 -20.23 -2.02 2.48
N THR A 133 -21.12 -1.44 3.27
CA THR A 133 -21.01 -0.05 3.70
C THR A 133 -20.10 0.03 4.92
N LEU A 134 -19.00 0.75 4.76
CA LEU A 134 -18.05 1.10 5.82
C LEU A 134 -18.31 2.55 6.22
N THR A 135 -18.53 2.77 7.51
CA THR A 135 -18.47 4.11 8.11
C THR A 135 -17.15 4.25 8.84
N SER A 136 -16.51 5.41 8.74
CA SER A 136 -15.27 5.65 9.46
C SER A 136 -15.21 6.99 10.18
N ARG A 137 -14.40 7.03 11.23
CA ARG A 137 -14.03 8.23 11.97
C ARG A 137 -12.51 8.39 11.95
N MET A 138 -12.03 9.50 11.42
CA MET A 138 -10.62 9.82 11.39
C MET A 138 -10.21 10.61 12.63
N THR A 139 -9.08 10.25 13.22
CA THR A 139 -8.51 10.92 14.38
C THR A 139 -7.08 11.30 14.09
N ARG A 140 -6.77 12.60 14.16
CA ARG A 140 -5.39 13.08 14.05
C ARG A 140 -4.67 12.79 15.36
N LYS A 141 -3.44 12.29 15.25
CA LYS A 141 -2.57 12.06 16.40
C LYS A 141 -1.54 13.18 16.48
N GLY A 142 -0.27 12.85 16.30
CA GLY A 142 0.82 13.81 16.25
C GLY A 142 1.83 13.44 15.18
N ILE A 143 2.93 14.18 15.15
CA ILE A 143 4.09 13.82 14.34
C ILE A 143 4.81 12.64 15.01
N GLU A 144 5.08 11.60 14.24
CA GLU A 144 5.85 10.42 14.63
C GLU A 144 7.04 10.26 13.69
N THR A 145 8.18 9.84 14.23
CA THR A 145 9.34 9.49 13.41
C THR A 145 9.22 8.04 12.97
N VAL A 146 9.10 7.82 11.67
CA VAL A 146 9.11 6.50 11.04
C VAL A 146 10.44 6.29 10.35
N GLU A 147 11.12 5.19 10.65
CA GLU A 147 12.38 4.84 10.00
C GLU A 147 12.13 3.95 8.79
N ILE A 148 12.62 4.38 7.62
CA ILE A 148 12.52 3.62 6.37
C ILE A 148 13.92 3.53 5.79
N LEU A 149 14.45 2.30 5.70
CA LEU A 149 15.80 2.01 5.16
C LEU A 149 16.90 2.83 5.84
N GLY A 150 16.86 2.96 7.18
CA GLY A 150 17.85 3.70 7.96
C GLY A 150 17.70 5.23 7.90
N LYS A 151 16.64 5.74 7.28
CA LYS A 151 16.35 7.19 7.20
C LYS A 151 15.12 7.53 8.05
N PRO A 152 15.20 8.52 8.96
CA PRO A 152 14.06 8.97 9.74
C PRO A 152 13.17 9.92 8.93
N TYR A 153 11.85 9.71 8.98
CA TYR A 153 10.83 10.57 8.40
C TYR A 153 9.87 11.05 9.48
N ALA A 154 9.73 12.36 9.65
CA ALA A 154 8.77 12.95 10.58
C ALA A 154 7.40 13.08 9.90
N LEU A 155 6.44 12.25 10.29
CA LEU A 155 5.16 12.06 9.60
C LEU A 155 3.98 12.27 10.54
N LEU A 156 2.92 12.92 10.06
CA LEU A 156 1.67 13.02 10.79
C LEU A 156 0.96 11.67 10.80
N ARG A 157 0.69 11.10 11.97
CA ARG A 157 -0.17 9.93 12.07
C ARG A 157 -1.65 10.33 12.09
N VAL A 158 -2.41 9.70 11.20
CA VAL A 158 -3.88 9.74 11.16
C VAL A 158 -4.40 8.32 11.33
N ASP A 159 -5.21 8.11 12.37
CA ASP A 159 -5.91 6.84 12.57
C ASP A 159 -7.31 6.93 11.94
N GLU A 160 -7.77 5.85 11.31
CA GLU A 160 -9.14 5.69 10.84
C GLU A 160 -9.78 4.50 11.54
N ASP A 161 -10.77 4.77 12.41
CA ASP A 161 -11.64 3.74 12.97
C ASP A 161 -12.73 3.41 11.95
N VAL A 162 -12.77 2.17 11.47
CA VAL A 162 -13.70 1.68 10.45
C VAL A 162 -14.67 0.70 11.06
N GLU A 163 -15.95 0.86 10.73
CA GLU A 163 -17.03 -0.02 11.16
C GLU A 163 -17.89 -0.44 9.97
N ALA A 164 -18.21 -1.73 9.92
CA ALA A 164 -19.26 -2.33 9.11
C ALA A 164 -19.95 -3.44 9.91
N SER A 165 -21.04 -3.98 9.39
CA SER A 165 -21.76 -5.09 10.04
C SER A 165 -20.82 -6.29 10.26
N GLY A 166 -20.49 -6.55 11.53
CA GLY A 166 -19.61 -7.67 11.92
C GLY A 166 -18.11 -7.44 11.65
N PHE A 167 -17.69 -6.21 11.32
CA PHE A 167 -16.29 -5.87 11.05
C PHE A 167 -15.95 -4.52 11.68
N GLN A 168 -14.93 -4.51 12.54
CA GLN A 168 -14.36 -3.30 13.10
C GLN A 168 -12.85 -3.38 13.01
N ALA A 169 -12.23 -2.30 12.55
CA ALA A 169 -10.78 -2.23 12.39
C ALA A 169 -10.29 -0.80 12.59
N ARG A 170 -9.00 -0.67 12.92
CA ARG A 170 -8.31 0.61 12.97
C ARG A 170 -7.21 0.60 11.91
N ASN A 171 -7.36 1.46 10.91
CA ASN A 171 -6.30 1.73 9.95
C ASN A 171 -5.40 2.86 10.49
N ARG A 172 -4.14 2.86 10.06
CA ARG A 172 -3.16 3.88 10.43
C ARG A 172 -2.47 4.39 9.19
N TYR A 173 -2.29 5.70 9.10
CA TYR A 173 -1.65 6.36 7.97
C TYR A 173 -0.60 7.32 8.49
N TRP A 174 0.63 7.18 8.01
CA TRP A 174 1.72 8.12 8.26
C TRP A 174 1.89 9.00 7.03
N VAL A 175 1.53 10.26 7.21
CA VAL A 175 1.28 11.22 6.15
C VAL A 175 2.34 12.31 6.20
N ASP A 176 2.91 12.67 5.06
CA ASP A 176 3.75 13.86 4.96
C ASP A 176 2.89 15.10 5.31
N PRO A 177 3.26 15.88 6.36
CA PRO A 177 2.45 17.00 6.81
C PRO A 177 2.44 18.18 5.82
N VAL A 178 3.36 18.22 4.85
CA VAL A 178 3.52 19.32 3.88
C VAL A 178 2.60 19.13 2.68
N ASP A 179 2.63 17.96 2.04
CA ASP A 179 1.88 17.71 0.80
C ASP A 179 0.78 16.66 0.92
N GLY A 180 0.72 15.92 2.02
CA GLY A 180 -0.29 14.90 2.27
C GLY A 180 0.01 13.54 1.70
N PHE A 181 1.21 13.31 1.17
CA PHE A 181 1.60 12.02 0.65
C PHE A 181 1.63 10.96 1.77
N ILE A 182 0.97 9.82 1.54
CA ILE A 182 0.95 8.71 2.52
C ILE A 182 2.22 7.89 2.32
N VAL A 183 3.17 8.05 3.24
CA VAL A 183 4.49 7.41 3.20
C VAL A 183 4.42 5.96 3.71
N GLN A 184 3.61 5.73 4.73
CA GLN A 184 3.33 4.39 5.24
C GLN A 184 1.86 4.27 5.63
N SER A 185 1.31 3.07 5.52
CA SER A 185 -0.05 2.78 5.96
C SER A 185 -0.19 1.35 6.45
N GLU A 186 -1.06 1.15 7.43
CA GLU A 186 -1.58 -0.15 7.87
C GLU A 186 -3.10 -0.12 7.60
N GLN A 187 -3.57 -0.97 6.68
CA GLN A 187 -4.94 -0.93 6.16
C GLN A 187 -5.58 -2.31 6.22
N HIS A 188 -6.72 -2.40 6.91
CA HIS A 188 -7.61 -3.54 6.90
C HIS A 188 -8.60 -3.36 5.75
N LEU A 189 -8.38 -4.11 4.67
CA LEU A 189 -9.17 -4.01 3.44
C LEU A 189 -10.44 -4.85 3.51
N THR A 190 -10.33 -6.01 4.14
CA THR A 190 -11.42 -6.93 4.47
C THR A 190 -11.15 -7.50 5.88
N PRO A 191 -12.08 -8.26 6.49
CA PRO A 191 -11.83 -8.93 7.76
C PRO A 191 -10.58 -9.82 7.77
N ASP A 192 -10.24 -10.40 6.61
CA ASP A 192 -9.18 -11.40 6.46
C ASP A 192 -7.95 -10.87 5.70
N LEU A 193 -7.95 -9.58 5.32
CA LEU A 193 -6.87 -8.96 4.57
C LEU A 193 -6.43 -7.63 5.20
N THR A 194 -5.25 -7.66 5.81
CA THR A 194 -4.54 -6.47 6.29
C THR A 194 -3.24 -6.30 5.53
N LEU A 195 -2.99 -5.08 5.06
CA LEU A 195 -1.75 -4.70 4.37
C LEU A 195 -1.04 -3.59 5.13
N THR A 196 0.25 -3.79 5.39
CA THR A 196 1.17 -2.70 5.70
C THR A 196 1.94 -2.33 4.44
N ILE A 197 1.83 -1.08 4.01
CA ILE A 197 2.47 -0.56 2.80
C ILE A 197 3.44 0.54 3.21
N THR A 198 4.70 0.43 2.76
CA THR A 198 5.75 1.43 3.00
C THR A 198 6.35 1.89 1.68
N GLN A 199 6.37 3.20 1.44
CA GLN A 199 7.05 3.79 0.30
C GLN A 199 8.57 3.69 0.50
N LEU A 200 9.28 3.03 -0.41
CA LEU A 200 10.73 2.82 -0.26
C LEU A 200 11.56 4.02 -0.76
N GLN A 201 10.94 4.98 -1.45
CA GLN A 201 11.55 6.24 -1.89
C GLN A 201 10.62 7.45 -1.66
N PRO A 202 10.28 7.82 -0.40
CA PRO A 202 9.25 8.84 -0.11
C PRO A 202 9.56 10.25 -0.65
N THR A 203 10.84 10.61 -0.78
CA THR A 203 11.30 11.95 -1.19
C THR A 203 11.52 12.08 -2.69
N ARG A 204 11.39 11.00 -3.46
CA ARG A 204 11.53 11.01 -4.92
C ARG A 204 10.23 11.52 -5.54
N LYS A 205 9.87 12.77 -5.22
CA LYS A 205 8.87 13.54 -5.96
C LYS A 205 9.14 13.33 -7.44
N ASP A 206 8.17 12.75 -8.13
CA ASP A 206 8.03 12.84 -9.57
C ASP A 206 9.25 12.34 -10.35
N ALA A 207 9.31 11.03 -10.60
CA ALA A 207 9.96 10.56 -11.82
C ALA A 207 9.12 11.09 -13.01
N ARG A 208 9.40 12.35 -13.35
CA ARG A 208 9.05 13.17 -14.51
C ARG A 208 8.01 12.61 -15.48
#